data_AF-F5XTP8-F1
#
_entry.id   AF-F5XTP8-F1
#
_cell.length_a   1.000
_cell.length_b   1.000
_cell.length_c   1.000
_cell.angle_alpha   90.00
_cell.angle_beta   90.00
_cell.angle_gamma   90.00
#
_symmetry.space_group_name_H-M   'P 1'
#
loop_
_entity.id
_entity.type
_entity.pdbx_description
1 polymer ?
#
loop_
_entity_poly.entity_id
_entity_poly.type
_entity_poly.pdbx_seq_one_letter_code
_entity_poly.pdbx_strand_id
1 'polypeptide(L)'
;MAQGSIVTRGSIVARGSITAVAPRLGLARPIRALIAGLLAAIVVLLASGCAVEGAPSTVAYVGDERITQRQLDAAVASVQAALGTEEEVSPQAVVNVKIQGAVANQIAAQREIPVTDAQRDALLAETNLKPLLADPVARQVAYDIATPQIVAQTVGTEAYLRDLQATDVTLNPRYGVLDPATKTIIDGQSSSLSLPAASS
;
A
#
# COMPACT_ATOMS: atom_id res chain seq x y z
N MET A 1 25.17 39.37 40.77
CA MET A 1 25.51 38.23 41.65
C MET A 1 25.50 37.01 40.74
N ALA A 2 26.62 36.40 40.32
CA ALA A 2 27.70 35.76 41.09
C ALA A 2 27.18 34.51 41.84
N GLN A 3 27.73 33.30 41.74
CA GLN A 3 29.04 32.78 41.23
C GLN A 3 28.78 31.62 40.22
N GLY A 4 29.70 30.88 39.56
CA GLY A 4 31.11 30.52 39.80
C GLY A 4 31.23 29.23 40.66
N SER A 5 31.99 28.17 40.34
CA SER A 5 32.76 27.81 39.12
C SER A 5 32.49 26.31 38.74
N ILE A 6 33.36 25.31 38.49
CA ILE A 6 34.82 25.00 38.51
C ILE A 6 35.11 23.99 37.34
N VAL A 7 36.37 23.75 36.93
CA VAL A 7 36.79 22.78 35.88
C VAL A 7 37.72 21.70 36.46
N THR A 8 37.63 20.44 35.96
CA THR A 8 38.67 19.41 36.16
C THR A 8 38.97 18.63 34.86
N ARG A 9 40.25 18.60 34.45
CA ARG A 9 40.79 17.67 33.43
C ARG A 9 41.36 16.43 34.11
N GLY A 10 41.36 15.28 33.43
CA GLY A 10 42.03 14.06 33.90
C GLY A 10 42.47 13.16 32.74
N SER A 11 43.71 13.34 32.27
CA SER A 11 44.36 12.42 31.32
C SER A 11 45.54 11.75 32.02
N ILE A 12 45.61 10.42 32.00
CA ILE A 12 46.76 9.67 32.50
C ILE A 12 47.21 8.69 31.42
N VAL A 13 48.49 8.77 31.06
CA VAL A 13 49.18 7.86 30.14
C VAL A 13 50.01 6.88 30.97
N ALA A 14 49.92 5.58 30.66
CA ALA A 14 50.82 4.57 31.18
C ALA A 14 51.54 3.87 30.03
N ARG A 15 52.86 4.07 29.93
CA ARG A 15 53.75 3.29 29.05
C ARG A 15 54.34 2.12 29.85
N GLY A 16 54.39 0.94 29.25
CA GLY A 16 55.18 -0.21 29.69
C GLY A 16 55.73 -0.92 28.46
N SER A 17 57.00 -1.34 28.46
CA SER A 17 57.68 -1.72 27.21
C SER A 17 58.84 -2.69 27.41
N ILE A 18 58.81 -3.81 26.68
CA ILE A 18 59.96 -4.68 26.30
C ILE A 18 60.55 -5.45 27.52
N THR A 19 60.78 -6.76 27.49
CA THR A 19 61.74 -7.48 26.62
C THR A 19 61.39 -8.98 26.54
N ALA A 20 61.86 -9.66 25.49
CA ALA A 20 61.51 -11.06 25.17
C ALA A 20 62.53 -12.10 25.64
N VAL A 21 62.09 -13.37 25.71
CA VAL A 21 62.93 -14.59 25.71
C VAL A 21 62.34 -15.59 24.73
N ALA A 22 63.20 -16.30 23.98
CA ALA A 22 62.85 -17.26 22.93
C ALA A 22 64.09 -18.16 22.64
N PRO A 23 64.04 -19.15 21.73
CA PRO A 23 62.99 -20.13 21.43
C PRO A 23 63.53 -21.59 21.49
N ARG A 24 62.68 -22.61 21.27
CA ARG A 24 62.95 -23.95 20.67
C ARG A 24 61.71 -24.85 20.83
N LEU A 25 61.42 -25.87 20.00
CA LEU A 25 61.64 -26.11 18.56
C LEU A 25 60.79 -27.34 18.16
N GLY A 26 60.12 -27.33 17.00
CA GLY A 26 59.34 -28.46 16.48
C GLY A 26 57.90 -28.57 17.04
N LEU A 27 56.88 -29.03 16.30
CA LEU A 27 56.86 -29.66 14.97
C LEU A 27 56.09 -28.81 13.93
N ALA A 28 56.45 -28.91 12.66
CA ALA A 28 55.71 -28.27 11.56
C ALA A 28 54.62 -29.20 10.99
N ARG A 29 53.39 -28.70 10.88
CA ARG A 29 52.34 -29.27 10.01
C ARG A 29 51.41 -28.17 9.49
N PRO A 30 51.61 -27.67 8.26
CA PRO A 30 50.80 -26.58 7.71
C PRO A 30 49.52 -27.14 7.06
N ILE A 31 48.37 -26.93 7.71
CA ILE A 31 47.07 -27.10 7.05
C ILE A 31 46.40 -25.73 6.92
N ARG A 32 46.72 -25.05 5.81
CA ARG A 32 45.95 -23.89 5.33
C ARG A 32 44.76 -24.43 4.53
N ALA A 33 43.60 -24.58 5.19
CA ALA A 33 42.30 -24.74 4.55
C ALA A 33 41.41 -23.62 5.12
N LEU A 34 41.08 -22.60 4.33
CA LEU A 34 39.90 -22.59 3.45
C LEU A 34 38.59 -22.73 4.24
N ILE A 35 38.22 -21.67 4.94
CA ILE A 35 36.81 -21.33 5.21
C ILE A 35 36.56 -19.96 4.59
N ALA A 36 36.47 -19.95 3.26
CA ALA A 36 35.90 -18.86 2.48
C ALA A 36 34.67 -19.45 1.76
N GLY A 37 33.46 -19.01 2.15
CA GLY A 37 32.23 -19.65 1.67
C GLY A 37 31.04 -19.41 2.58
N LEU A 38 30.55 -18.18 2.65
CA LEU A 38 29.17 -17.90 3.07
C LEU A 38 28.55 -16.85 2.15
N LEU A 39 28.30 -17.26 0.90
CA LEU A 39 27.58 -16.49 -0.11
C LEU A 39 26.38 -17.32 -0.62
N ALA A 40 25.25 -16.64 -0.79
CA ALA A 40 24.12 -17.00 -1.63
C ALA A 40 23.54 -18.44 -1.50
N ALA A 41 22.59 -18.61 -0.57
CA ALA A 41 21.51 -19.59 -0.71
C ALA A 41 20.25 -19.16 0.06
N ILE A 42 19.26 -18.62 -0.67
CA ILE A 42 17.78 -18.76 -0.52
C ILE A 42 17.15 -17.79 -1.54
N VAL A 43 17.21 -18.19 -2.81
CA VAL A 43 16.31 -17.74 -3.87
C VAL A 43 16.02 -18.97 -4.72
N VAL A 44 14.80 -19.49 -4.61
CA VAL A 44 13.97 -20.21 -5.61
C VAL A 44 12.82 -20.85 -4.82
N LEU A 45 11.69 -20.16 -4.78
CA LEU A 45 10.38 -20.82 -4.87
C LEU A 45 9.80 -20.35 -6.21
N LEU A 46 9.92 -21.18 -7.24
CA LEU A 46 9.38 -20.92 -8.57
C LEU A 46 8.43 -22.07 -8.97
N ALA A 47 7.34 -21.69 -9.65
CA ALA A 47 6.51 -22.54 -10.48
C ALA A 47 5.84 -23.77 -9.83
N SER A 48 4.80 -23.53 -9.04
CA SER A 48 3.57 -24.36 -9.08
C SER A 48 2.34 -23.46 -9.23
N GLY A 49 2.31 -22.69 -10.31
CA GLY A 49 1.33 -21.62 -10.56
C GLY A 49 1.00 -21.48 -12.04
N CYS A 50 0.74 -22.60 -12.71
CA CYS A 50 0.34 -22.60 -14.13
C CYS A 50 -1.03 -21.91 -14.29
N ALA A 51 -1.03 -20.79 -15.03
CA ALA A 51 -2.17 -20.11 -15.64
C ALA A 51 -3.48 -20.00 -14.82
N VAL A 52 -3.77 -18.79 -14.34
CA VAL A 52 -5.03 -18.15 -14.76
C VAL A 52 -4.75 -16.71 -15.18
N GLU A 53 -4.57 -16.52 -16.47
CA GLU A 53 -4.69 -15.22 -17.12
C GLU A 53 -6.15 -14.77 -16.95
N GLY A 54 -6.38 -13.65 -16.23
CA GLY A 54 -7.73 -13.26 -15.81
C GLY A 54 -8.31 -14.10 -14.66
N ALA A 55 -7.59 -14.20 -13.53
CA ALA A 55 -8.08 -14.88 -12.32
C ALA A 55 -9.53 -14.46 -11.95
N PRO A 56 -10.50 -15.39 -11.82
CA PRO A 56 -11.94 -15.07 -11.72
C PRO A 56 -12.34 -14.37 -10.42
N SER A 57 -11.42 -14.22 -9.48
CA SER A 57 -11.57 -13.46 -8.23
C SER A 57 -10.96 -12.05 -8.28
N THR A 58 -10.56 -11.53 -9.45
CA THR A 58 -10.11 -10.14 -9.62
C THR A 58 -11.27 -9.20 -9.94
N VAL A 59 -11.29 -8.04 -9.28
CA VAL A 59 -12.26 -6.94 -9.49
C VAL A 59 -11.68 -5.91 -10.45
N ALA A 60 -10.48 -5.41 -10.14
CA ALA A 60 -9.77 -4.43 -10.94
C ALA A 60 -8.26 -4.47 -10.65
N TYR A 61 -7.48 -3.90 -11.56
CA TYR A 61 -6.11 -3.47 -11.33
C TYR A 61 -6.03 -1.94 -11.35
N VAL A 62 -5.19 -1.36 -10.50
CA VAL A 62 -4.84 0.07 -10.46
C VAL A 62 -3.31 0.14 -10.39
N GLY A 63 -2.66 0.38 -11.52
CA GLY A 63 -1.25 0.05 -11.68
C GLY A 63 -0.96 -1.41 -11.25
N ASP A 64 0.02 -1.57 -10.36
CA ASP A 64 0.38 -2.88 -9.78
C ASP A 64 -0.58 -3.37 -8.67
N GLU A 65 -1.47 -2.51 -8.14
CA GLU A 65 -2.42 -2.93 -7.10
C GLU A 65 -3.58 -3.75 -7.71
N ARG A 66 -3.90 -4.89 -7.10
CA ARG A 66 -5.01 -5.76 -7.49
C ARG A 66 -6.11 -5.80 -6.43
N ILE A 67 -7.28 -5.25 -6.77
CA ILE A 67 -8.51 -5.37 -5.99
C ILE A 67 -9.13 -6.74 -6.28
N THR A 68 -9.41 -7.53 -5.24
CA THR A 68 -10.00 -8.88 -5.37
C THR A 68 -11.44 -8.96 -4.84
N GLN A 69 -12.19 -9.96 -5.31
CA GLN A 69 -13.56 -10.26 -4.90
C GLN A 69 -13.67 -10.35 -3.37
N ARG A 70 -12.73 -11.03 -2.71
CA ARG A 70 -12.74 -11.15 -1.24
C ARG A 70 -12.60 -9.80 -0.51
N GLN A 71 -11.84 -8.85 -1.08
CA GLN A 71 -11.74 -7.50 -0.52
C GLN A 71 -13.01 -6.68 -0.79
N LEU A 72 -13.70 -6.94 -1.89
CA LEU A 72 -15.01 -6.34 -2.19
C LEU A 72 -16.10 -6.89 -1.25
N ASP A 73 -16.22 -8.22 -1.14
CA ASP A 73 -17.22 -8.90 -0.29
C ASP A 73 -17.09 -8.45 1.17
N ALA A 74 -15.86 -8.44 1.70
CA ALA A 74 -15.58 -7.99 3.06
C ALA A 74 -15.88 -6.49 3.24
N ALA A 75 -15.58 -5.65 2.25
CA ALA A 75 -15.89 -4.23 2.30
C ALA A 75 -17.39 -3.95 2.29
N VAL A 76 -18.16 -4.62 1.42
CA VAL A 76 -19.63 -4.52 1.37
C VAL A 76 -20.23 -4.96 2.71
N ALA A 77 -19.85 -6.13 3.22
CA ALA A 77 -20.37 -6.67 4.48
C ALA A 77 -20.03 -5.78 5.69
N SER A 78 -18.80 -5.31 5.82
CA SER A 78 -18.40 -4.41 6.91
C SER A 78 -19.07 -3.04 6.83
N VAL A 79 -19.26 -2.47 5.63
CA VAL A 79 -19.96 -1.18 5.50
C VAL A 79 -21.47 -1.34 5.79
N GLN A 80 -22.11 -2.43 5.36
CA GLN A 80 -23.50 -2.73 5.72
C GLN A 80 -23.66 -2.81 7.25
N ALA A 81 -22.78 -3.57 7.92
CA ALA A 81 -22.81 -3.76 9.36
C ALA A 81 -22.52 -2.45 10.14
N ALA A 82 -21.62 -1.60 9.63
CA ALA A 82 -21.28 -0.32 10.26
C ALA A 82 -22.34 0.77 10.06
N LEU A 83 -23.08 0.75 8.94
CA LEU A 83 -24.18 1.69 8.68
C LEU A 83 -25.49 1.28 9.38
N GLY A 84 -25.75 -0.02 9.51
CA GLY A 84 -26.98 -0.54 10.13
C GLY A 84 -28.27 -0.20 9.36
N THR A 85 -28.15 0.13 8.07
CA THR A 85 -29.27 0.50 7.19
C THR A 85 -30.01 -0.73 6.66
N GLU A 86 -31.31 -0.57 6.40
CA GLU A 86 -32.13 -1.57 5.67
C GLU A 86 -31.84 -1.58 4.16
N GLU A 87 -31.29 -0.48 3.62
CA GLU A 87 -30.81 -0.39 2.23
C GLU A 87 -29.48 -1.14 2.05
N GLU A 88 -29.39 -1.97 1.01
CA GLU A 88 -28.19 -2.76 0.69
C GLU A 88 -27.07 -1.92 0.06
N VAL A 89 -25.86 -2.05 0.59
CA VAL A 89 -24.65 -1.40 0.09
C VAL A 89 -24.28 -1.96 -1.29
N SER A 90 -24.52 -1.16 -2.34
CA SER A 90 -24.19 -1.52 -3.71
C SER A 90 -22.71 -1.94 -3.86
N PRO A 91 -22.42 -3.18 -4.30
CA PRO A 91 -21.04 -3.61 -4.56
C PRO A 91 -20.37 -2.75 -5.63
N GLN A 92 -21.10 -2.27 -6.64
CA GLN A 92 -20.56 -1.40 -7.68
C GLN A 92 -20.08 -0.05 -7.11
N ALA A 93 -20.80 0.52 -6.13
CA ALA A 93 -20.36 1.72 -5.42
C ALA A 93 -19.08 1.48 -4.63
N VAL A 94 -18.96 0.33 -3.95
CA VAL A 94 -17.73 -0.06 -3.24
C VAL A 94 -16.55 -0.30 -4.21
N VAL A 95 -16.78 -0.87 -5.40
CA VAL A 95 -15.74 -0.96 -6.44
C VAL A 95 -15.27 0.42 -6.90
N ASN A 96 -16.20 1.34 -7.19
CA ASN A 96 -15.87 2.73 -7.54
C ASN A 96 -15.01 3.41 -6.47
N VAL A 97 -15.43 3.33 -5.20
CA VAL A 97 -14.69 3.89 -4.06
C VAL A 97 -13.28 3.30 -3.98
N LYS A 98 -13.12 1.98 -4.11
CA LYS A 98 -11.80 1.34 -4.01
C LYS A 98 -10.86 1.68 -5.16
N ILE A 99 -11.37 1.83 -6.39
CA ILE A 99 -10.58 2.32 -7.51
C ILE A 99 -10.10 3.75 -7.24
N GLN A 100 -10.98 4.66 -6.83
CA GLN A 100 -10.63 6.05 -6.55
C GLN A 100 -9.62 6.17 -5.39
N GLY A 101 -9.81 5.40 -4.32
CA GLY A 101 -8.86 5.31 -3.20
C GLY A 101 -7.47 4.84 -3.63
N ALA A 102 -7.38 3.75 -4.40
CA ALA A 102 -6.11 3.23 -4.92
C ALA A 102 -5.42 4.22 -5.88
N VAL A 103 -6.16 4.84 -6.82
CA VAL A 103 -5.64 5.87 -7.73
C VAL A 103 -5.08 7.05 -6.93
N ALA A 104 -5.81 7.53 -5.92
CA ALA A 104 -5.35 8.64 -5.09
C ALA A 104 -4.15 8.27 -4.20
N ASN A 105 -4.08 7.03 -3.68
CA ASN A 105 -2.89 6.53 -2.97
C ASN A 105 -1.66 6.49 -3.90
N GLN A 106 -1.84 6.06 -5.17
CA GLN A 106 -0.78 6.03 -6.18
C GLN A 106 -0.30 7.45 -6.53
N ILE A 107 -1.21 8.40 -6.76
CA ILE A 107 -0.87 9.81 -7.01
C ILE A 107 -0.16 10.43 -5.79
N ALA A 108 -0.60 10.11 -4.57
CA ALA A 108 0.06 10.57 -3.34
C ALA A 108 1.50 10.06 -3.25
N ALA A 109 1.71 8.76 -3.49
CA ALA A 109 3.04 8.14 -3.47
C ALA A 109 3.97 8.71 -4.56
N GLN A 110 3.48 8.88 -5.79
CA GLN A 110 4.23 9.48 -6.90
C GLN A 110 4.62 10.95 -6.67
N ARG A 111 3.94 11.64 -5.76
CA ARG A 111 4.15 13.06 -5.42
C ARG A 111 4.76 13.29 -4.03
N GLU A 112 5.15 12.22 -3.33
CA GLU A 112 5.67 12.25 -1.96
C GLU A 112 4.72 12.94 -0.95
N ILE A 113 3.40 12.88 -1.19
CA ILE A 113 2.37 13.52 -0.37
C ILE A 113 2.04 12.65 0.86
N PRO A 114 2.25 13.14 2.09
CA PRO A 114 1.87 12.43 3.30
C PRO A 114 0.35 12.51 3.52
N VAL A 115 -0.37 11.42 3.23
CA VAL A 115 -1.76 11.23 3.65
C VAL A 115 -1.77 10.37 4.92
N THR A 116 -2.26 10.95 6.02
CA THR A 116 -2.24 10.33 7.36
C THR A 116 -3.64 9.93 7.83
N ASP A 117 -3.72 8.93 8.71
CA ASP A 117 -4.96 8.55 9.40
C ASP A 117 -5.61 9.76 10.08
N ALA A 118 -4.83 10.60 10.77
CA ALA A 118 -5.35 11.80 11.45
C ALA A 118 -6.02 12.82 10.51
N GLN A 119 -5.52 13.00 9.27
CA GLN A 119 -6.18 13.85 8.27
C GLN A 119 -7.48 13.22 7.75
N ARG A 120 -7.49 11.89 7.56
CA ARG A 120 -8.69 11.16 7.10
C ARG A 120 -9.76 11.12 8.17
N ASP A 121 -9.40 10.81 9.42
CA ASP A 121 -10.30 10.84 10.57
C ASP A 121 -10.89 12.24 10.78
N ALA A 122 -10.07 13.31 10.70
CA ALA A 122 -10.56 14.69 10.83
C ALA A 122 -11.53 15.10 9.71
N LEU A 123 -11.30 14.65 8.47
CA LEU A 123 -12.19 14.90 7.33
C LEU A 123 -13.50 14.11 7.44
N LEU A 124 -13.46 12.89 7.99
CA LEU A 124 -14.61 12.00 8.12
C LEU A 124 -15.43 12.22 9.41
N ALA A 125 -14.85 12.87 10.42
CA ALA A 125 -15.43 13.03 11.75
C ALA A 125 -16.87 13.55 11.74
N GLU A 126 -17.18 14.59 10.99
CA GLU A 126 -18.53 15.20 10.96
C GLU A 126 -19.35 14.82 9.72
N THR A 127 -19.07 13.64 9.15
CA THR A 127 -19.79 13.07 8.00
C THR A 127 -20.71 11.91 8.41
N ASN A 128 -21.62 11.52 7.52
CA ASN A 128 -22.38 10.27 7.64
C ASN A 128 -21.51 9.00 7.57
N LEU A 129 -20.22 9.12 7.22
CA LEU A 129 -19.26 8.01 7.20
C LEU A 129 -18.59 7.77 8.57
N LYS A 130 -18.83 8.63 9.57
CA LYS A 130 -18.30 8.47 10.95
C LYS A 130 -18.49 7.06 11.55
N PRO A 131 -19.62 6.32 11.34
CA PRO A 131 -19.79 4.97 11.87
C PRO A 131 -18.79 3.95 11.32
N LEU A 132 -18.35 4.10 10.06
CA LEU A 132 -17.41 3.19 9.41
C LEU A 132 -16.04 3.18 10.11
N LEU A 133 -15.68 4.28 10.80
CA LEU A 133 -14.39 4.40 11.50
C LEU A 133 -14.21 3.39 12.65
N ALA A 134 -15.29 2.76 13.12
CA ALA A 134 -15.25 1.77 14.21
C ALA A 134 -14.78 0.37 13.76
N ASP A 135 -14.96 -0.01 12.50
CA ASP A 135 -14.52 -1.31 11.96
C ASP A 135 -13.29 -1.13 11.05
N PRO A 136 -12.21 -1.93 11.18
CA PRO A 136 -11.00 -1.74 10.38
C PRO A 136 -11.19 -1.84 8.86
N VAL A 137 -12.15 -2.62 8.37
CA VAL A 137 -12.39 -2.82 6.94
C VAL A 137 -13.32 -1.72 6.40
N ALA A 138 -14.39 -1.38 7.12
CA ALA A 138 -15.26 -0.25 6.78
C ALA A 138 -14.50 1.09 6.84
N ARG A 139 -13.63 1.28 7.84
CA ARG A 139 -12.74 2.45 7.96
C ARG A 139 -11.85 2.60 6.74
N GLN A 140 -11.33 1.51 6.18
CA GLN A 140 -10.57 1.58 4.94
C GLN A 140 -11.44 2.06 3.76
N VAL A 141 -12.71 1.65 3.67
CA VAL A 141 -13.63 2.19 2.62
C VAL A 141 -13.89 3.68 2.83
N ALA A 142 -14.05 4.15 4.07
CA ALA A 142 -14.17 5.58 4.35
C ALA A 142 -12.86 6.34 4.03
N TYR A 143 -11.70 5.73 4.29
CA TYR A 143 -10.39 6.27 3.90
C TYR A 143 -10.19 6.31 2.39
N ASP A 144 -10.70 5.32 1.65
CA ASP A 144 -10.69 5.28 0.18
C ASP A 144 -11.51 6.44 -0.42
N ILE A 145 -12.52 6.97 0.30
CA ILE A 145 -13.28 8.19 -0.04
C ILE A 145 -12.52 9.47 0.36
N ALA A 146 -11.80 9.45 1.48
CA ALA A 146 -11.08 10.61 2.01
C ALA A 146 -9.76 10.93 1.27
N THR A 147 -8.97 9.91 0.88
CA THR A 147 -7.68 10.11 0.20
C THR A 147 -7.82 10.97 -1.07
N PRO A 148 -8.75 10.70 -2.02
CA PRO A 148 -8.96 11.55 -3.21
C PRO A 148 -9.12 13.04 -2.89
N GLN A 149 -9.87 13.37 -1.84
CA GLN A 149 -10.13 14.75 -1.43
C GLN A 149 -8.87 15.42 -0.88
N ILE A 150 -8.12 14.73 -0.01
CA ILE A 150 -6.87 15.23 0.57
C ILE A 150 -5.82 15.48 -0.51
N VAL A 151 -5.67 14.53 -1.46
CA VAL A 151 -4.70 14.66 -2.55
C VAL A 151 -5.10 15.80 -3.49
N ALA A 152 -6.37 15.88 -3.91
CA ALA A 152 -6.85 16.96 -4.78
C ALA A 152 -6.74 18.36 -4.13
N GLN A 153 -6.99 18.48 -2.82
CA GLN A 153 -6.76 19.71 -2.05
C GLN A 153 -5.27 20.08 -1.97
N THR A 154 -4.37 19.09 -1.94
CA THR A 154 -2.92 19.30 -1.84
C THR A 154 -2.29 19.72 -3.18
N VAL A 155 -2.74 19.15 -4.30
CA VAL A 155 -2.13 19.37 -5.64
C VAL A 155 -2.90 20.35 -6.53
N GLY A 156 -4.15 20.65 -6.19
CA GLY A 156 -5.10 21.36 -7.04
C GLY A 156 -5.82 20.44 -8.04
N THR A 157 -7.12 20.67 -8.25
CA THR A 157 -8.01 19.78 -9.01
C THR A 157 -7.50 19.45 -10.42
N GLU A 158 -6.96 20.43 -11.15
CA GLU A 158 -6.42 20.23 -12.51
C GLU A 158 -5.23 19.25 -12.53
N ALA A 159 -4.34 19.35 -11.55
CA ALA A 159 -3.19 18.46 -11.43
C ALA A 159 -3.65 17.04 -11.05
N TYR A 160 -4.58 16.92 -10.11
CA TYR A 160 -5.16 15.64 -9.72
C TYR A 160 -5.86 14.94 -10.90
N LEU A 161 -6.70 15.65 -11.66
CA LEU A 161 -7.42 15.10 -12.81
C LEU A 161 -6.49 14.60 -13.92
N ARG A 162 -5.43 15.36 -14.24
CA ARG A 162 -4.41 14.91 -15.21
C ARG A 162 -3.73 13.61 -14.77
N ASP A 163 -3.34 13.52 -13.49
CA ASP A 163 -2.60 12.37 -12.97
C ASP A 163 -3.50 11.14 -12.82
N LEU A 164 -4.76 11.35 -12.43
CA LEU A 164 -5.83 10.35 -12.45
C LEU A 164 -6.07 9.81 -13.86
N GLN A 165 -6.10 10.67 -14.88
CA GLN A 165 -6.23 10.25 -16.28
C GLN A 165 -5.03 9.43 -16.76
N ALA A 166 -3.82 9.80 -16.36
CA ALA A 166 -2.58 9.09 -16.65
C ALA A 166 -2.39 7.78 -15.85
N THR A 167 -3.20 7.54 -14.81
CA THR A 167 -3.14 6.29 -14.04
C THR A 167 -3.83 5.16 -14.81
N ASP A 168 -3.13 4.03 -14.96
CA ASP A 168 -3.69 2.83 -15.58
C ASP A 168 -4.65 2.12 -14.62
N VAL A 169 -5.85 1.80 -15.12
CA VAL A 169 -6.93 1.15 -14.37
C VAL A 169 -7.63 0.17 -15.30
N THR A 170 -7.51 -1.12 -15.00
CA THR A 170 -8.19 -2.19 -15.74
C THR A 170 -9.30 -2.80 -14.88
N LEU A 171 -10.55 -2.50 -15.22
CA LEU A 171 -11.74 -3.08 -14.58
C LEU A 171 -12.08 -4.45 -15.18
N ASN A 172 -12.49 -5.43 -14.36
CA ASN A 172 -13.07 -6.67 -14.85
C ASN A 172 -14.45 -6.37 -15.50
N PRO A 173 -14.68 -6.72 -16.78
CA PRO A 173 -15.88 -6.31 -17.52
C PRO A 173 -17.24 -6.68 -16.88
N ARG A 174 -17.27 -7.64 -15.94
CA ARG A 174 -18.50 -8.00 -15.20
C ARG A 174 -19.02 -6.91 -14.26
N TYR A 175 -18.20 -5.90 -13.93
CA TYR A 175 -18.61 -4.73 -13.12
C TYR A 175 -19.00 -3.51 -13.97
N GLY A 176 -19.05 -3.65 -15.29
CA GLY A 176 -19.43 -2.60 -16.23
C GLY A 176 -18.28 -2.10 -17.10
N VAL A 177 -18.38 -0.84 -17.54
CA VAL A 177 -17.38 -0.11 -18.32
C VAL A 177 -16.81 1.03 -17.47
N LEU A 178 -15.50 1.25 -17.53
CA LEU A 178 -14.85 2.38 -16.86
C LEU A 178 -14.79 3.61 -17.77
N ASP A 179 -15.17 4.78 -17.25
CA ASP A 179 -14.90 6.06 -17.89
C ASP A 179 -13.39 6.35 -17.85
N PRO A 180 -12.72 6.62 -19.00
CA PRO A 180 -11.27 6.80 -19.05
C PRO A 180 -10.81 8.14 -18.46
N ALA A 181 -11.69 9.13 -18.37
CA ALA A 181 -11.42 10.50 -17.95
C ALA A 181 -11.65 10.73 -16.44
N THR A 182 -12.58 9.99 -15.82
CA THR A 182 -12.87 10.05 -14.36
C THR A 182 -12.42 8.81 -13.59
N LYS A 183 -12.15 7.68 -14.27
CA LYS A 183 -11.91 6.35 -13.67
C LYS A 183 -13.07 5.88 -12.76
N THR A 184 -14.31 6.18 -13.15
CA THR A 184 -15.53 5.67 -12.51
C THR A 184 -16.28 4.72 -13.44
N ILE A 185 -17.00 3.74 -12.89
CA ILE A 185 -17.90 2.88 -13.65
C ILE A 185 -19.03 3.72 -14.23
N ILE A 186 -19.33 3.51 -15.51
CA ILE A 186 -20.44 4.12 -16.24
C ILE A 186 -21.71 3.32 -15.97
N ASP A 187 -22.68 3.93 -15.28
CA ASP A 187 -23.96 3.30 -14.99
C ASP A 187 -24.73 2.93 -16.27
N GLY A 188 -25.38 1.76 -16.25
CA GLY A 188 -26.13 1.25 -17.39
C GLY A 188 -25.28 0.74 -18.57
N GLN A 189 -23.95 0.68 -18.46
CA GLN A 189 -23.06 0.08 -19.46
C GLN A 189 -22.47 -1.23 -18.94
N SER A 190 -23.17 -2.34 -19.20
CA SER A 190 -22.66 -3.69 -18.96
C SER A 190 -21.92 -4.22 -20.19
N SER A 191 -20.71 -4.73 -19.98
CA SER A 191 -19.88 -5.35 -21.04
C SER A 191 -20.30 -6.78 -21.40
N SER A 192 -21.47 -7.25 -20.93
CA SER A 192 -21.97 -8.60 -21.21
C SER A 192 -22.62 -8.70 -22.59
N LEU A 193 -22.43 -9.84 -23.27
CA LEU A 193 -22.99 -10.17 -24.59
C LEU A 193 -24.50 -10.50 -24.49
N SER A 194 -25.28 -9.59 -23.93
CA SER A 194 -26.65 -9.84 -23.47
C SER A 194 -27.65 -8.74 -23.87
N LEU A 195 -27.33 -7.97 -24.91
CA LEU A 195 -28.38 -7.36 -25.72
C LEU A 195 -29.15 -8.50 -26.42
N PRO A 196 -30.47 -8.64 -26.24
CA PRO A 196 -31.25 -9.53 -27.11
C PRO A 196 -31.11 -9.04 -28.56
N ALA A 197 -30.95 -9.97 -29.50
CA ALA A 197 -30.94 -9.61 -30.91
C ALA A 197 -32.25 -8.89 -31.24
N ALA A 198 -32.15 -7.68 -31.82
CA ALA A 198 -33.32 -6.87 -32.11
C ALA A 198 -34.23 -7.62 -33.09
N SER A 199 -35.44 -7.93 -32.64
CA SER A 199 -36.46 -8.60 -33.46
C SER A 199 -37.00 -7.61 -34.50
N SER A 200 -36.52 -7.76 -35.73
CA SER A 200 -37.04 -7.09 -36.94
C SER A 200 -38.35 -7.69 -37.43
#